data_AF-V5HEB2-F1
#
_entry.id   AF-V5HEB2-F1
#
_cell.length_a   1.000
_cell.length_b   1.000
_cell.length_c   1.000
_cell.angle_alpha   90.00
_cell.angle_beta   90.00
_cell.angle_gamma   90.00
#
_symmetry.space_group_name_H-M   'P 1'
#
loop_
_entity.id
_entity.type
_entity.pdbx_description
1 polymer ?
#
loop_
_entity_poly.entity_id
_entity_poly.type
_entity_poly.pdbx_seq_one_letter_code
_entity_poly.pdbx_strand_id
1 'polypeptide(L)'
;ESSREATGPQQGSSRTLYRASVLFQWNIDTGRYWVAKVRPLQKLLRPFDDSEGWKASRDLVHRLQCHAWNPCPTGCAVTVFTNKPVLRGTSLKMLWAPGFQMAITL
;
A
#
# COMPACT_ATOMS: atom_id res chain seq x y z
N GLU A 1 42.53 -13.41 46.17
CA GLU A 1 41.15 -12.97 46.54
C GLU A 1 41.06 -11.48 46.22
N SER A 2 40.04 -10.87 45.63
CA SER A 2 38.72 -11.28 45.14
C SER A 2 38.31 -10.14 44.19
N SER A 3 38.22 -10.41 42.89
CA SER A 3 36.96 -10.50 42.15
C SER A 3 36.00 -9.32 42.36
N ARG A 4 35.86 -8.48 41.33
CA ARG A 4 34.58 -8.13 40.66
C ARG A 4 34.81 -7.00 39.65
N GLU A 5 35.32 -7.38 38.47
CA GLU A 5 34.92 -6.68 37.25
C GLU A 5 33.41 -6.89 37.10
N ALA A 6 32.65 -5.85 37.41
CA ALA A 6 31.26 -5.79 37.03
C ALA A 6 31.22 -5.70 35.50
N THR A 7 31.11 -6.86 34.85
CA THR A 7 30.54 -6.96 33.51
C THR A 7 29.19 -6.25 33.57
N GLY A 8 29.15 -5.01 33.07
CA GLY A 8 27.91 -4.32 32.79
C GLY A 8 27.02 -5.21 31.93
N PRO A 9 25.69 -5.05 31.99
CA PRO A 9 24.79 -5.85 31.18
C PRO A 9 25.25 -5.75 29.73
N GLN A 10 25.64 -6.89 29.15
CA GLN A 10 25.87 -7.00 27.71
C GLN A 10 24.62 -6.43 27.07
N GLN A 11 24.78 -5.27 26.43
CA GLN A 11 23.74 -4.56 25.75
C GLN A 11 23.36 -5.44 24.55
N GLY A 12 22.47 -6.40 24.80
CA GLY A 12 22.00 -7.37 23.83
C GLY A 12 21.61 -6.58 22.59
N SER A 13 22.24 -6.91 21.46
CA SER A 13 22.09 -6.18 20.20
C SER A 13 20.61 -6.01 19.90
N SER A 14 20.06 -4.83 20.23
CA SER A 14 18.64 -4.57 20.08
C SER A 14 18.33 -4.59 18.60
N ARG A 15 17.57 -5.60 18.16
CA ARG A 15 17.21 -5.77 16.75
C ARG A 15 16.45 -4.53 16.32
N THR A 16 17.04 -3.75 15.42
CA THR A 16 16.40 -2.57 14.87
C THR A 16 15.50 -2.98 13.71
N LEU A 17 14.23 -2.56 13.76
CA LEU A 17 13.27 -2.80 12.70
C LEU A 17 13.33 -1.69 11.65
N TYR A 18 13.25 -2.07 10.38
CA TYR A 18 13.22 -1.16 9.25
C TYR A 18 12.05 -1.50 8.33
N ARG A 19 11.50 -0.46 7.70
CA ARG A 19 10.63 -0.61 6.54
C ARG A 19 11.45 -0.42 5.27
N ALA A 20 11.30 -1.35 4.35
CA ALA A 20 11.88 -1.30 3.01
C ALA A 20 10.76 -1.18 1.97
N SER A 21 11.11 -0.67 0.79
CA SER A 21 10.19 -0.63 -0.35
C SER A 21 10.96 -0.83 -1.65
N VAL A 22 10.46 -1.74 -2.48
CA VAL A 22 11.07 -2.09 -3.77
C VAL A 22 10.00 -1.96 -4.85
N LEU A 23 10.34 -1.29 -5.94
CA LEU A 23 9.58 -1.32 -7.18
C LEU A 23 10.23 -2.36 -8.09
N PHE A 24 9.44 -3.32 -8.55
CA PHE A 24 9.87 -4.29 -9.56
C PHE A 24 8.91 -4.25 -10.72
N GLN A 25 9.39 -4.68 -11.88
CA GLN A 25 8.57 -4.92 -13.05
C GLN A 25 8.59 -6.42 -13.34
N TRP A 26 7.42 -6.96 -13.65
CA TRP A 26 7.22 -8.36 -13.93
C TRP A 26 6.73 -8.52 -15.37
N ASN A 27 7.47 -9.30 -16.15
CA ASN A 27 7.02 -9.76 -17.45
C ASN A 27 6.20 -11.05 -17.27
N ILE A 28 4.90 -10.97 -17.58
CA ILE A 28 3.95 -12.06 -17.36
C ILE A 28 4.22 -13.22 -18.32
N ASP A 29 4.61 -12.94 -19.57
CA ASP A 29 4.82 -13.96 -20.60
C ASP A 29 6.02 -14.87 -20.31
N THR A 30 7.08 -14.31 -19.75
CA THR A 30 8.36 -15.00 -19.47
C THR A 30 8.49 -15.42 -18.01
N GLY A 31 7.63 -14.92 -17.12
CA GLY A 31 7.73 -15.10 -15.68
C GLY A 31 8.92 -14.38 -15.02
N ARG A 32 9.73 -13.63 -15.77
CA ARG A 32 10.92 -12.94 -15.25
C ARG A 32 10.56 -11.58 -14.66
N TYR A 33 11.23 -11.21 -13.57
CA TYR A 33 11.11 -9.88 -12.98
C TYR A 33 12.47 -9.18 -12.87
N TRP A 34 12.45 -7.86 -12.76
CA TRP A 34 13.61 -7.06 -12.44
C TRP A 34 13.27 -5.96 -11.44
N VAL A 35 14.25 -5.61 -10.61
CA VAL A 35 14.10 -4.53 -9.63
C VAL A 35 14.39 -3.20 -10.32
N ALA A 36 13.36 -2.36 -10.42
CA ALA A 36 13.45 -1.04 -11.04
C ALA A 36 13.92 0.04 -10.04
N LYS A 37 13.56 -0.08 -8.76
CA LYS A 37 13.97 0.88 -7.73
C LYS A 37 13.97 0.27 -6.34
N VAL A 38 15.07 0.47 -5.61
CA VAL A 38 15.14 0.22 -4.16
C VAL A 38 15.11 1.57 -3.45
N ARG A 39 14.18 1.77 -2.51
CA ARG A 39 14.12 2.99 -1.70
C ARG A 39 14.96 2.85 -0.42
N PRO A 40 15.47 3.96 0.14
CA PRO A 40 16.20 3.95 1.40
C PRO A 40 15.38 3.29 2.52
N LEU A 41 16.07 2.59 3.41
CA LEU A 41 15.47 1.98 4.59
C LEU A 41 14.94 3.05 5.55
N GLN A 42 13.74 2.84 6.06
CA GLN A 42 13.13 3.72 7.06
C GLN A 42 13.14 3.01 8.41
N LYS A 43 13.90 3.53 9.37
CA LYS A 43 13.95 2.98 10.73
C LYS A 43 12.57 3.12 11.39
N LEU A 44 12.07 2.03 11.97
CA LEU A 44 10.83 2.03 12.72
C LEU A 44 11.13 2.31 14.19
N LEU A 45 10.44 3.29 14.76
CA LEU A 45 10.61 3.69 16.17
C LEU A 45 9.87 2.74 17.14
N ARG A 46 8.88 2.00 16.65
CA ARG A 46 8.08 1.03 17.40
C ARG A 46 7.79 -0.18 16.52
N PRO A 47 7.54 -1.36 17.12
CA PRO A 47 7.00 -2.52 16.41
C PRO A 47 5.71 -2.15 15.65
N PHE A 48 5.45 -2.84 14.54
CA PHE A 48 4.28 -2.61 13.69
C PHE A 48 2.99 -2.81 14.49
N ASP A 49 2.09 -1.82 14.45
CA ASP A 49 0.67 -2.02 14.70
C ASP A 49 0.02 -2.34 13.36
N ASP A 50 -0.62 -3.51 13.22
CA ASP A 50 -0.98 -4.11 11.92
C ASP A 50 -1.92 -3.24 11.07
N SER A 51 -2.72 -2.37 11.69
CA SER A 51 -3.70 -1.53 10.99
C SER A 51 -3.11 -0.20 10.46
N GLU A 52 -2.39 0.52 11.32
CA GLU A 52 -1.76 1.82 11.03
C GLU A 52 -0.37 1.69 10.40
N GLY A 53 0.34 0.59 10.68
CA GLY A 53 1.72 0.38 10.26
C GLY A 53 1.89 0.37 8.73
N TRP A 54 0.86 -0.05 7.98
CA TRP A 54 0.90 -0.07 6.51
C TRP A 54 0.42 1.21 5.84
N LYS A 55 -0.15 2.16 6.58
CA LYS A 55 -0.74 3.39 6.02
C LYS A 55 0.26 4.16 5.18
N ALA A 56 1.46 4.42 5.71
CA ALA A 56 2.50 5.15 4.98
C ALA A 56 2.96 4.44 3.68
N SER A 57 2.93 3.11 3.65
CA SER A 57 3.21 2.34 2.43
C SER A 57 2.07 2.46 1.41
N ARG A 58 0.81 2.41 1.86
CA ARG A 58 -0.38 2.63 1.00
C ARG A 58 -0.38 4.03 0.41
N ASP A 59 -0.10 5.04 1.23
CA ASP A 59 -0.02 6.44 0.79
C ASP A 59 1.09 6.65 -0.24
N LEU A 60 2.24 5.98 -0.07
CA LEU A 60 3.31 5.99 -1.06
C LEU A 60 2.84 5.40 -2.39
N VAL A 61 2.16 4.25 -2.39
CA VAL A 61 1.62 3.63 -3.61
C VAL A 61 0.61 4.55 -4.28
N HIS A 62 -0.33 5.11 -3.51
CA HIS A 62 -1.34 6.04 -4.03
C HIS A 62 -0.69 7.27 -4.70
N ARG A 63 0.31 7.89 -4.07
CA ARG A 63 1.04 9.01 -4.68
C ARG A 63 1.72 8.64 -6.00
N LEU A 64 2.33 7.45 -6.07
CA LEU A 64 2.96 6.97 -7.31
C LEU A 64 1.93 6.71 -8.40
N GLN A 65 0.77 6.16 -8.05
CA GLN A 65 -0.34 5.94 -8.98
C GLN A 65 -0.87 7.26 -9.53
N CYS A 66 -1.08 8.28 -8.67
CA CYS A 66 -1.50 9.61 -9.12
C CYS A 66 -0.46 10.27 -10.03
N HIS A 67 0.84 10.14 -9.71
CA HIS A 67 1.91 10.72 -10.53
C HIS A 67 2.05 10.01 -11.89
N ALA A 68 1.76 8.71 -11.96
CA ALA A 68 1.81 7.92 -13.19
C ALA A 68 0.47 7.89 -13.93
N TRP A 69 -0.53 8.64 -13.48
CA TRP A 69 -1.88 8.59 -14.04
C TRP A 69 -1.88 9.20 -15.44
N ASN A 70 -2.37 8.43 -16.40
CA ASN A 70 -2.70 8.88 -17.73
C ASN A 70 -4.19 8.60 -17.99
N PRO A 71 -4.93 9.53 -18.63
CA PRO A 71 -6.31 9.30 -19.01
C PRO A 71 -6.45 8.03 -19.84
N CYS A 72 -7.41 7.18 -19.48
CA CYS A 72 -7.71 5.97 -20.22
C CYS A 72 -8.60 6.32 -21.44
N PRO A 73 -8.30 5.82 -22.65
CA PRO A 73 -9.21 5.93 -23.78
C PRO A 73 -10.58 5.34 -23.48
N THR A 74 -11.62 5.86 -24.13
CA THR A 74 -12.99 5.35 -24.02
C THR A 74 -13.03 3.85 -24.36
N GLY A 75 -13.65 3.05 -23.49
CA GLY A 75 -13.75 1.59 -23.66
C GLY A 75 -12.59 0.78 -23.09
N CYS A 76 -11.49 1.40 -22.67
CA CYS A 76 -10.37 0.73 -22.02
C CYS A 76 -10.43 0.78 -20.47
N ALA A 77 -11.42 1.49 -19.92
CA ALA A 77 -11.61 1.59 -18.47
C ALA A 77 -12.19 0.29 -17.88
N VAL A 78 -11.61 -0.17 -16.78
CA VAL A 78 -12.17 -1.26 -15.97
C VAL A 78 -13.38 -0.73 -15.21
N THR A 79 -14.56 -1.29 -15.46
CA THR A 79 -15.80 -0.85 -14.80
C THR A 79 -15.95 -1.56 -13.46
N VAL A 80 -16.14 -0.80 -12.38
CA VAL A 80 -16.34 -1.31 -11.02
C VAL A 80 -17.75 -0.93 -10.56
N PHE A 81 -18.61 -1.93 -10.36
CA PHE A 81 -19.94 -1.74 -9.80
C PHE A 81 -19.92 -2.08 -8.31
N THR A 82 -20.25 -1.11 -7.46
CA THR A 82 -20.40 -1.34 -6.02
C THR A 82 -21.53 -0.46 -5.48
N ASN A 83 -22.52 -1.09 -4.83
CA ASN A 83 -23.48 -0.40 -3.98
C ASN A 83 -23.25 -0.96 -2.59
N LYS A 84 -22.57 -0.24 -1.70
CA LYS A 84 -22.29 -0.73 -0.35
C LYS A 84 -23.60 -0.75 0.45
N PRO A 85 -24.24 -1.90 0.70
CA PRO A 85 -25.44 -1.94 1.52
C PRO A 85 -25.00 -1.93 2.99
N VAL A 86 -25.63 -1.09 3.83
CA VAL A 86 -25.87 -1.46 5.24
C VAL A 86 -24.64 -1.67 6.16
N LEU A 87 -23.55 -0.92 6.02
CA LEU A 87 -22.54 -0.83 7.11
C LEU A 87 -22.32 0.59 7.65
N ARG A 88 -22.75 1.63 6.92
CA ARG A 88 -22.69 3.05 7.35
C ARG A 88 -23.85 3.93 6.87
N GLY A 89 -24.93 3.32 6.35
CA GLY A 89 -26.22 4.01 6.18
C GLY A 89 -26.44 4.88 4.93
N THR A 90 -25.71 4.70 3.82
CA THR A 90 -26.01 5.44 2.58
C THR A 90 -25.90 4.55 1.35
N SER A 91 -27.02 4.35 0.66
CA SER A 91 -27.12 3.67 -0.64
C SER A 91 -26.65 4.59 -1.77
N LEU A 92 -26.35 4.01 -2.93
CA LEU A 92 -26.31 4.77 -4.18
C LEU A 92 -27.64 5.47 -4.44
N LYS A 93 -27.59 6.66 -5.04
CA LYS A 93 -28.76 7.45 -5.45
C LYS A 93 -29.17 7.21 -6.92
N MET A 94 -28.23 6.78 -7.74
CA MET A 94 -28.40 6.66 -9.18
C MET A 94 -27.44 5.62 -9.75
N LEU A 95 -27.90 4.87 -10.74
CA LEU A 95 -27.07 4.10 -11.66
C LEU A 95 -27.00 4.85 -12.99
N TRP A 96 -25.80 5.21 -13.44
CA TRP A 96 -25.58 5.94 -14.69
C TRP A 96 -24.99 5.03 -15.76
N ALA A 97 -25.59 5.05 -16.95
CA ALA A 97 -25.14 4.31 -18.12
C ALA A 97 -24.66 5.31 -19.21
N PRO A 98 -23.36 5.68 -19.22
CA PRO A 98 -22.85 6.76 -20.07
C PRO A 98 -23.00 6.49 -21.56
N GLY A 99 -22.90 5.22 -21.99
CA GLY A 99 -23.06 4.83 -23.40
C GLY A 99 -24.48 4.99 -23.95
N PHE A 100 -25.48 5.10 -23.07
CA PHE A 100 -26.90 5.22 -23.43
C PHE A 100 -27.51 6.55 -23.00
N GLN A 101 -26.70 7.46 -22.41
CA GLN A 101 -27.16 8.71 -21.79
C GLN A 101 -28.35 8.49 -20.83
N MET A 102 -28.37 7.36 -20.12
CA MET A 102 -29.49 6.91 -19.30
C MET A 102 -29.12 6.85 -17.82
N ALA A 103 -30.06 7.28 -16.97
CA ALA A 103 -29.98 7.19 -15.50
C ALA A 103 -31.14 6.37 -14.94
N ILE A 104 -30.86 5.53 -13.94
CA ILE A 104 -31.87 4.86 -13.10
C ILE A 104 -31.75 5.43 -11.69
N THR A 105 -32.82 6.04 -11.18
CA THR A 105 -32.91 6.52 -9.79
C THR A 105 -33.24 5.36 -8.86
N LEU A 106 -32.59 5.30 -7.69
CA LEU A 106 -32.74 4.24 -6.68
C LEU A 106 -33.45 4.72 -5.41
#